data_AF-A0A512JIK9-F1
#
_entry.id   AF-A0A512JIK9-F1
#
_cell.length_a   1.000
_cell.length_b   1.000
_cell.length_c   1.000
_cell.angle_alpha   90.00
_cell.angle_beta   90.00
_cell.angle_gamma   90.00
#
_symmetry.space_group_name_H-M   'P 1'
#
loop_
_entity.id
_entity.type
_entity.pdbx_description
1 polymer ?
#
loop_
_entity_poly.entity_id
_entity_poly.type
_entity_poly.pdbx_seq_one_letter_code
_entity_poly.pdbx_strand_id
1 'polypeptide(L)'
;MQTFAHVVNGVVREIITLDDTLTPGVDVYTPSFAQELVVCSNTVKESDLYVSGSFSKPQPPPATVPSIVSSAQAKIQLTLTPGKTDGKSLFDDAKALVDQADVQTQIWFSDARTWMRDNVYVNQIAAALGLSSSVVDELFTSAATIGI
;
A
#
# COMPACT_ATOMS: atom_id res chain seq x y z
N MET A 1 38.33 6.23 -1.19
CA MET A 1 37.33 6.66 -2.18
C MET A 1 36.21 7.34 -1.42
N GLN A 2 35.79 8.52 -1.87
CA GLN A 2 34.71 9.30 -1.27
C GLN A 2 33.48 9.26 -2.18
N THR A 3 32.31 9.06 -1.57
CA THR A 3 31.02 9.01 -2.28
C THR A 3 30.25 10.29 -2.03
N PHE A 4 29.68 10.82 -3.11
CA PHE A 4 28.86 12.01 -3.15
C PHE A 4 27.51 11.69 -3.77
N ALA A 5 26.45 12.25 -3.20
CA ALA A 5 25.15 12.31 -3.83
C ALA A 5 25.01 13.67 -4.52
N HIS A 6 24.66 13.66 -5.80
CA HIS A 6 24.29 14.86 -6.52
C HIS A 6 22.81 15.17 -6.23
N VAL A 7 22.55 16.26 -5.50
CA VAL A 7 21.23 16.61 -4.99
C VAL A 7 20.67 17.81 -5.75
N VAL A 8 19.58 17.57 -6.48
CA VAL A 8 18.88 18.62 -7.23
C VAL A 8 17.47 18.76 -6.67
N ASN A 9 17.13 19.97 -6.20
CA ASN A 9 15.84 20.28 -5.59
C ASN A 9 15.47 19.31 -4.43
N GLY A 10 16.46 18.93 -3.61
CA GLY A 10 16.26 18.05 -2.46
C GLY A 10 16.09 16.56 -2.81
N VAL A 11 16.40 16.15 -4.04
CA VAL A 11 16.34 14.74 -4.47
C VAL A 11 17.70 14.31 -5.04
N VAL A 12 18.16 13.14 -4.63
CA VAL A 12 19.38 12.51 -5.17
C VAL A 12 19.15 12.08 -6.61
N ARG A 13 19.91 12.66 -7.54
CA ARG A 13 19.86 12.35 -8.97
C ARG A 13 20.80 11.22 -9.37
N GLU A 14 21.98 11.21 -8.80
CA GLU A 14 23.03 10.22 -9.09
C GLU A 14 23.98 10.10 -7.90
N ILE A 15 24.68 8.97 -7.84
CA ILE A 15 25.73 8.68 -6.87
C ILE A 15 27.07 8.68 -7.60
N ILE A 16 27.98 9.53 -7.14
CA ILE A 16 29.31 9.72 -7.72
C ILE A 16 30.34 9.21 -6.71
N THR A 17 31.28 8.40 -7.17
CA THR A 17 32.42 7.97 -6.34
C THR A 17 33.70 8.51 -6.94
N LEU A 18 34.49 9.20 -6.12
CA LEU A 18 35.76 9.79 -6.50
C LEU A 18 36.89 9.15 -5.70
N ASP A 19 38.09 9.21 -6.27
CA ASP A 19 39.31 8.94 -5.53
C ASP A 19 39.51 10.00 -4.44
N ASP A 20 40.11 9.64 -3.31
CA ASP A 20 40.30 10.56 -2.16
C ASP A 20 41.27 11.71 -2.49
N THR A 21 42.03 11.59 -3.57
CA THR A 21 42.95 12.62 -4.05
C THR A 21 42.29 13.68 -4.93
N LEU A 22 41.02 13.50 -5.33
CA LEU A 22 40.30 14.43 -6.21
C LEU A 22 39.31 15.29 -5.43
N THR A 23 39.37 16.61 -5.66
CA THR A 23 38.49 17.59 -5.02
C THR A 23 37.44 18.12 -6.02
N PRO A 24 36.13 17.88 -5.80
CA PRO A 24 35.08 18.47 -6.63
C PRO A 24 35.13 20.00 -6.67
N GLY A 25 34.95 20.58 -7.87
CA GLY A 25 35.01 22.02 -8.11
C GLY A 25 36.42 22.60 -8.21
N VAL A 26 37.46 21.78 -8.00
CA VAL A 26 38.87 22.14 -8.17
C VAL A 26 39.52 21.24 -9.23
N ASP A 27 39.53 19.93 -8.98
CA ASP A 27 40.18 18.93 -9.84
C ASP A 27 39.20 18.31 -10.85
N VAL A 28 37.93 18.18 -10.45
CA VAL A 28 36.85 17.57 -11.26
C VAL A 28 35.54 18.33 -11.11
N TYR A 29 34.72 18.32 -12.17
CA TYR A 29 33.45 19.05 -12.28
C TYR A 29 33.57 20.58 -12.19
N THR A 30 32.54 21.28 -12.65
CA THR A 30 32.47 22.74 -12.50
C THR A 30 32.12 23.11 -11.05
N PRO A 31 32.53 24.30 -10.58
CA PRO A 31 32.17 24.76 -9.23
C PRO A 31 30.66 24.78 -8.96
N SER A 32 29.84 25.09 -9.98
CA SER A 32 28.37 25.08 -9.85
C SER A 32 27.82 23.69 -9.60
N PHE A 33 28.34 22.68 -10.32
CA PHE A 33 27.94 21.29 -10.12
C PHE A 33 28.41 20.77 -8.76
N ALA A 34 29.64 21.11 -8.36
CA ALA A 34 30.21 20.68 -7.09
C ALA A 34 29.43 21.20 -5.86
N GLN A 35 28.75 22.35 -5.97
CA GLN A 35 27.87 22.87 -4.92
C GLN A 35 26.62 22.02 -4.67
N GLU A 36 26.21 21.22 -5.65
CA GLU A 36 25.07 20.30 -5.56
C GLU A 36 25.50 18.90 -5.05
N LEU A 37 26.81 18.69 -4.83
CA LEU A 37 27.34 17.44 -4.29
C LEU A 37 27.35 17.44 -2.77
N VAL A 38 26.76 16.40 -2.19
CA VAL A 38 26.72 16.18 -0.74
C VAL A 38 27.42 14.86 -0.43
N VAL A 39 28.38 14.87 0.49
CA VAL A 39 29.05 13.65 0.96
C VAL A 39 28.01 12.69 1.55
N CYS A 40 28.03 11.43 1.12
CA CYS A 40 27.05 10.45 1.55
C CYS A 40 27.67 9.08 1.83
N SER A 41 26.93 8.23 2.54
CA SER A 41 27.29 6.82 2.73
C SER A 41 26.87 5.98 1.52
N ASN A 42 27.34 4.74 1.46
CA ASN A 42 26.95 3.75 0.45
C ASN A 42 25.49 3.25 0.58
N THR A 43 24.74 3.71 1.57
CA THR A 43 23.32 3.37 1.74
C THR A 43 22.39 4.31 0.99
N VAL A 44 22.89 5.51 0.62
CA VAL A 44 22.13 6.49 -0.16
C VAL A 44 22.01 6.01 -1.60
N LYS A 45 20.82 6.15 -2.16
CA LYS A 45 20.51 5.75 -3.54
C LYS A 45 19.89 6.89 -4.31
N GLU A 46 19.88 6.74 -5.64
CA GLU A 46 19.08 7.59 -6.50
C GLU A 46 17.61 7.62 -6.02
N SER A 47 17.00 8.78 -6.17
CA SER A 47 15.67 9.13 -5.66
C SER A 47 15.54 9.28 -4.14
N ASP A 48 16.58 9.07 -3.33
CA ASP A 48 16.53 9.45 -1.92
C ASP A 48 16.31 10.97 -1.78
N LEU A 49 15.60 11.35 -0.73
CA LEU A 49 15.34 12.75 -0.39
C LEU A 49 16.49 13.28 0.48
N TYR A 50 16.90 14.51 0.23
CA TYR A 50 17.86 15.22 1.06
C TYR A 50 17.20 16.49 1.63
N VAL A 51 16.88 16.44 2.93
CA VAL A 51 16.18 17.51 3.63
C VAL A 51 16.93 17.83 4.92
N SER A 52 17.26 19.10 5.13
CA SER A 52 17.89 19.59 6.36
C SER A 52 19.15 18.82 6.78
N GLY A 53 20.00 18.45 5.81
CA GLY A 53 21.26 17.76 6.09
C GLY A 53 21.15 16.25 6.25
N SER A 54 19.96 15.67 6.07
CA SER A 54 19.72 14.23 6.23
C SER A 54 19.16 13.59 4.97
N PHE A 55 19.64 12.39 4.66
CA PHE A 55 19.06 11.54 3.62
C PHE A 55 17.92 10.70 4.18
N SER A 56 16.80 10.63 3.46
CA SER A 56 15.68 9.75 3.78
C SER A 56 15.15 9.09 2.52
N LYS A 57 14.59 7.90 2.66
CA LYS A 57 13.92 7.23 1.54
C LYS A 57 12.63 7.99 1.20
N PRO A 58 12.22 8.02 -0.07
CA PRO A 58 10.86 8.41 -0.41
C PRO A 58 9.87 7.58 0.39
N GLN A 59 8.80 8.22 0.84
CA GLN A 59 7.70 7.48 1.44
C GLN A 59 7.16 6.51 0.38
N PRO A 60 7.03 5.20 0.68
CA PRO A 60 6.41 4.27 -0.25
C PRO A 60 4.99 4.76 -0.58
N PRO A 61 4.53 4.57 -1.83
CA PRO A 61 3.13 4.84 -2.16
C PRO A 61 2.21 4.10 -1.19
N PRO A 62 1.07 4.69 -0.78
CA PRO A 62 0.06 3.97 -0.03
C PRO A 62 -0.30 2.66 -0.73
N ALA A 63 -0.44 1.57 0.02
CA ALA A 63 -0.90 0.30 -0.55
C ALA A 63 -2.29 0.51 -1.16
N THR A 64 -2.47 0.12 -2.42
CA THR A 64 -3.76 0.24 -3.09
C THR A 64 -4.68 -0.87 -2.62
N VAL A 65 -5.76 -0.52 -1.92
CA VAL A 65 -6.83 -1.45 -1.57
C VAL A 65 -7.47 -1.98 -2.86
N PRO A 66 -7.62 -3.29 -3.05
CA PRO A 66 -8.32 -3.83 -4.21
C PRO A 66 -9.75 -3.28 -4.29
N SER A 67 -10.10 -2.64 -5.40
CA SER A 67 -11.44 -2.09 -5.61
C SER A 67 -12.48 -3.17 -5.94
N ILE A 68 -12.03 -4.35 -6.35
CA ILE A 68 -12.85 -5.47 -6.77
C ILE A 68 -12.18 -6.79 -6.41
N VAL A 69 -12.99 -7.75 -5.96
CA VAL A 69 -12.60 -9.16 -5.79
C VAL A 69 -13.69 -10.05 -6.37
N SER A 70 -13.36 -11.29 -6.74
CA SER A 70 -14.41 -12.27 -7.07
C SER A 70 -15.26 -12.57 -5.83
N SER A 71 -16.52 -12.97 -6.04
CA SER A 71 -17.37 -13.39 -4.92
C SER A 71 -16.85 -14.66 -4.24
N ALA A 72 -16.16 -15.54 -4.98
CA ALA A 72 -15.50 -16.71 -4.40
C ALA A 72 -14.39 -16.28 -3.42
N GLN A 73 -13.47 -15.40 -3.83
CA GLN A 73 -12.42 -14.86 -2.97
C GLN A 73 -13.01 -14.19 -1.73
N ALA A 74 -14.03 -13.34 -1.90
CA ALA A 74 -14.68 -12.67 -0.77
C ALA A 74 -15.32 -13.67 0.20
N LYS A 75 -16.12 -14.63 -0.28
CA LYS A 75 -16.80 -15.63 0.56
C LYS A 75 -15.80 -16.55 1.27
N ILE A 76 -14.70 -16.94 0.61
CA ILE A 76 -13.62 -17.70 1.25
C ILE A 76 -12.97 -16.85 2.35
N GLN A 77 -12.61 -15.59 2.08
CA GLN A 77 -12.02 -14.71 3.10
C GLN A 77 -12.94 -14.52 4.31
N LEU A 78 -14.24 -14.33 4.08
CA LEU A 78 -15.23 -14.25 5.17
C LEU A 78 -15.31 -15.54 5.97
N THR A 79 -15.15 -16.71 5.33
CA THR A 79 -15.13 -18.02 6.00
C THR A 79 -13.88 -18.19 6.87
N LEU A 80 -12.73 -17.65 6.42
CA LEU A 80 -11.46 -17.69 7.15
C LEU A 80 -11.39 -16.67 8.30
N THR A 81 -12.29 -15.69 8.32
CA THR A 81 -12.31 -14.64 9.34
C THR A 81 -13.23 -15.08 10.50
N PRO A 82 -12.77 -15.03 11.77
CA PRO A 82 -13.63 -15.32 12.91
C PRO A 82 -14.86 -14.41 12.97
N GLY A 83 -16.02 -14.99 13.30
CA GLY A 83 -17.26 -14.27 13.52
C GLY A 83 -17.44 -13.80 14.97
N LYS A 84 -18.62 -13.25 15.28
CA LYS A 84 -19.00 -12.74 16.60
C LYS A 84 -19.22 -13.84 17.64
N THR A 85 -19.59 -15.04 17.19
CA THR A 85 -19.85 -16.20 18.06
C THR A 85 -18.70 -17.18 17.94
N ASP A 86 -18.21 -17.71 19.07
CA ASP A 86 -17.16 -18.73 19.07
C ASP A 86 -17.53 -19.93 18.18
N GLY A 87 -16.59 -20.32 17.31
CA GLY A 87 -16.78 -21.40 16.34
C GLY A 87 -17.59 -21.02 15.09
N LYS A 88 -17.96 -19.75 14.94
CA LYS A 88 -18.56 -19.20 13.71
C LYS A 88 -17.57 -18.32 12.96
N SER A 89 -17.78 -18.22 11.65
CA SER A 89 -17.05 -17.33 10.76
C SER A 89 -17.81 -16.02 10.53
N LEU A 90 -17.11 -15.00 10.03
CA LEU A 90 -17.73 -13.76 9.58
C LEU A 90 -18.68 -14.00 8.40
N PHE A 91 -18.46 -15.07 7.63
CA PHE A 91 -19.40 -15.51 6.60
C PHE A 91 -20.75 -15.96 7.20
N ASP A 92 -20.73 -16.69 8.32
CA ASP A 92 -21.97 -17.10 9.00
C ASP A 92 -22.76 -15.89 9.49
N ASP A 93 -22.07 -14.90 10.07
CA ASP A 93 -22.70 -13.65 10.53
C ASP A 93 -23.27 -12.85 9.35
N ALA A 94 -22.49 -12.69 8.28
CA ALA A 94 -22.92 -11.99 7.07
C ALA A 94 -24.14 -12.67 6.44
N LYS A 95 -24.13 -14.00 6.36
CA LYS A 95 -25.23 -14.78 5.82
C LYS A 95 -26.50 -14.64 6.67
N ALA A 96 -26.39 -14.70 8.00
CA ALA A 96 -27.54 -14.53 8.88
C ALA A 96 -28.21 -13.15 8.72
N LEU A 97 -27.42 -12.10 8.47
CA LEU A 97 -27.94 -10.76 8.17
C LEU A 97 -28.61 -10.71 6.79
N VAL A 98 -27.97 -11.27 5.77
CA VAL A 98 -28.50 -11.30 4.40
C VAL A 98 -29.80 -12.08 4.32
N ASP A 99 -29.92 -13.19 5.05
CA ASP A 99 -31.15 -14.00 5.10
C ASP A 99 -32.35 -13.22 5.68
N GLN A 100 -32.10 -12.13 6.41
CA GLN A 100 -33.12 -11.20 6.94
C GLN A 100 -33.26 -9.90 6.14
N ALA A 101 -32.40 -9.68 5.13
CA ALA A 101 -32.42 -8.50 4.29
C ALA A 101 -33.50 -8.58 3.20
N ASP A 102 -33.66 -7.51 2.43
CA ASP A 102 -34.56 -7.50 1.28
C ASP A 102 -34.09 -8.47 0.17
N VAL A 103 -35.02 -8.84 -0.71
CA VAL A 103 -34.78 -9.81 -1.79
C VAL A 103 -33.64 -9.38 -2.73
N GLN A 104 -33.45 -8.08 -2.95
CA GLN A 104 -32.39 -7.59 -3.83
C GLN A 104 -31.01 -7.82 -3.22
N THR A 105 -30.85 -7.56 -1.92
CA THR A 105 -29.63 -7.87 -1.17
C THR A 105 -29.33 -9.36 -1.17
N GLN A 106 -30.35 -10.21 -0.99
CA GLN A 106 -30.20 -11.67 -1.04
C GLN A 106 -29.71 -12.16 -2.41
N ILE A 107 -30.36 -11.71 -3.49
CA ILE A 107 -29.99 -12.06 -4.87
C ILE A 107 -28.56 -11.59 -5.15
N TRP A 108 -28.21 -10.35 -4.80
CA TRP A 108 -26.87 -9.83 -5.03
C TRP A 108 -25.80 -10.64 -4.30
N PHE A 109 -26.01 -10.94 -3.01
CA PHE A 109 -25.04 -11.70 -2.21
C PHE A 109 -24.83 -13.13 -2.75
N SER A 110 -25.91 -13.74 -3.24
CA SER A 110 -25.87 -15.07 -3.87
C SER A 110 -25.15 -15.04 -5.23
N ASP A 111 -25.59 -14.16 -6.13
CA ASP A 111 -25.38 -14.32 -7.57
C ASP A 111 -24.31 -13.38 -8.14
N ALA A 112 -23.90 -12.35 -7.40
CA ALA A 112 -22.82 -11.47 -7.85
C ALA A 112 -21.54 -12.27 -8.09
N ARG A 113 -20.94 -12.10 -9.26
CA ARG A 113 -19.65 -12.73 -9.62
C ARG A 113 -18.46 -12.01 -9.01
N THR A 114 -18.62 -10.72 -8.76
CA THR A 114 -17.60 -9.85 -8.19
C THR A 114 -18.23 -8.94 -7.15
N TRP A 115 -17.44 -8.62 -6.12
CA TRP A 115 -17.79 -7.66 -5.10
C TRP A 115 -16.89 -6.45 -5.25
N MET A 116 -17.49 -5.27 -5.35
CA MET A 116 -16.75 -4.01 -5.44
C MET A 116 -16.74 -3.34 -4.08
N ARG A 117 -15.61 -2.74 -3.71
CA ARG A 117 -15.41 -2.17 -2.38
C ARG A 117 -16.39 -1.03 -2.07
N ASP A 118 -16.77 -0.28 -3.09
CA ASP A 118 -17.72 0.84 -3.05
C ASP A 118 -19.18 0.40 -3.28
N ASN A 119 -19.46 -0.89 -3.44
CA ASN A 119 -20.81 -1.38 -3.66
C ASN A 119 -21.71 -1.12 -2.44
N VAL A 120 -22.93 -0.64 -2.68
CA VAL A 120 -23.90 -0.31 -1.62
C VAL A 120 -24.22 -1.50 -0.71
N TYR A 121 -24.34 -2.72 -1.25
CA TYR A 121 -24.65 -3.91 -0.47
C TYR A 121 -23.47 -4.34 0.41
N VAL A 122 -22.23 -4.20 -0.08
CA VAL A 122 -21.01 -4.42 0.74
C VAL A 122 -21.02 -3.48 1.93
N ASN A 123 -21.26 -2.19 1.70
CA ASN A 123 -21.26 -1.18 2.76
C ASN A 123 -22.42 -1.39 3.76
N GLN A 124 -23.60 -1.77 3.29
CA GLN A 124 -24.75 -2.08 4.16
C GLN A 124 -24.49 -3.30 5.05
N ILE A 125 -23.99 -4.40 4.47
CA ILE A 125 -23.66 -5.62 5.23
C ILE A 125 -22.54 -5.33 6.23
N ALA A 126 -21.47 -4.64 5.81
CA ALA A 126 -20.37 -4.27 6.69
C ALA A 126 -20.83 -3.40 7.87
N ALA A 127 -21.69 -2.41 7.61
CA ALA A 127 -22.25 -1.56 8.66
C ALA A 127 -23.12 -2.36 9.64
N ALA A 128 -23.96 -3.28 9.14
CA ALA A 128 -24.79 -4.16 9.98
C ALA A 128 -23.93 -5.14 10.82
N LEU A 129 -22.77 -5.55 10.31
CA LEU A 129 -21.79 -6.33 11.06
C LEU A 129 -21.01 -5.49 12.09
N GLY A 130 -21.01 -4.17 11.97
CA GLY A 130 -20.24 -3.25 12.81
C GLY A 130 -18.77 -3.13 12.40
N LEU A 131 -18.45 -3.41 11.13
CA LEU A 131 -17.09 -3.30 10.60
C LEU A 131 -16.77 -1.85 10.22
N SER A 132 -15.56 -1.38 10.57
CA SER A 132 -15.06 -0.09 10.10
C SER A 132 -14.63 -0.19 8.63
N SER A 133 -14.52 0.96 7.96
CA SER A 133 -14.02 1.02 6.57
C SER A 133 -12.66 0.36 6.40
N SER A 134 -11.75 0.55 7.37
CA SER A 134 -10.40 -0.03 7.33
C SER A 134 -10.43 -1.56 7.43
N VAL A 135 -11.33 -2.14 8.23
CA VAL A 135 -11.48 -3.60 8.32
C VAL A 135 -12.03 -4.17 7.01
N VAL A 136 -12.93 -3.48 6.34
CA VAL A 136 -13.40 -3.90 5.01
C VAL A 136 -12.27 -3.82 3.98
N ASP A 137 -11.42 -2.81 4.04
CA ASP A 137 -10.25 -2.68 3.16
C ASP A 137 -9.24 -3.82 3.37
N GLU A 138 -9.02 -4.23 4.62
CA GLU A 138 -8.21 -5.39 4.97
C GLU A 138 -8.81 -6.68 4.43
N LEU A 139 -10.13 -6.87 4.56
CA LEU A 139 -10.83 -8.03 3.99
C LEU A 139 -10.69 -8.10 2.47
N PHE A 140 -10.82 -6.97 1.76
CA PHE A 140 -10.60 -6.94 0.31
C PHE A 140 -9.15 -7.24 -0.06
N THR A 141 -8.20 -6.71 0.70
CA THR A 141 -6.77 -6.96 0.51
C THR A 141 -6.43 -8.44 0.72
N SER A 142 -6.92 -9.05 1.79
CA SER A 142 -6.72 -10.49 2.05
C SER A 142 -7.42 -11.36 1.01
N ALA A 143 -8.67 -11.04 0.65
CA ALA A 143 -9.43 -11.78 -0.36
C ALA A 143 -8.71 -11.80 -1.72
N ALA A 144 -8.11 -10.68 -2.13
CA ALA A 144 -7.38 -10.60 -3.40
C ALA A 144 -6.15 -11.52 -3.47
N THR A 145 -5.62 -11.98 -2.35
CA THR A 145 -4.49 -12.92 -2.30
C THR A 145 -4.89 -14.38 -2.48
N ILE A 146 -6.19 -14.69 -2.40
CA ILE A 146 -6.71 -16.05 -2.53
C ILE A 146 -6.67 -16.43 -4.01
N GLY A 147 -5.83 -17.41 -4.35
CA GLY A 147 -5.77 -18.02 -5.67
C GLY A 147 -6.99 -18.91 -5.91
N ILE A 148 -7.69 -18.66 -7.02
CA ILE A 148 -8.88 -19.40 -7.48
C ILE A 148 -8.74 -19.77 -8.96
#